data_AF-A0A2M7WFK3-F1
#
_entry.id   AF-A0A2M7WFK3-F1
#
_cell.length_a   1.000
_cell.length_b   1.000
_cell.length_c   1.000
_cell.angle_alpha   90.00
_cell.angle_beta   90.00
_cell.angle_gamma   90.00
#
_symmetry.space_group_name_H-M   'P 1'
#
loop_
_entity.id
_entity.type
_entity.pdbx_description
1 polymer ?
#
loop_
_entity_poly.entity_id
_entity_poly.type
_entity_poly.pdbx_seq_one_letter_code
_entity_poly.pdbx_strand_id
1 'polypeptide(L)'
;MAEKKNELKRYNYIGFQVFPGEPKEFWKNAEEEKAFKEKLKEENRGLAFEREDSALHSAVLSKMERTIMLGGAALTILALFLPWFSLASGGKHLSYGLLGFLGGISFLGSLGAWGTGLELPALIVMLGLMLITPLLGIYYFKVLMGKARDTDSYYKKVKSVSRLFYIPIILTVITLLFTAVGFPMPFGNLGVEEIAGSFDILSFLSIASIGFYLTLAGSVICSLMALEL
;
A
#
# COMPACT_ATOMS: atom_id res chain seq x y z
N MET A 1 59.73 13.94 -18.48
CA MET A 1 59.10 15.29 -18.38
C MET A 1 57.76 15.42 -19.10
N ALA A 2 57.40 14.54 -20.04
CA ALA A 2 56.14 14.64 -20.79
C ALA A 2 54.89 14.14 -20.02
N GLU A 3 55.01 13.15 -19.12
CA GLU A 3 53.86 12.62 -18.36
C GLU A 3 53.27 13.60 -17.33
N LYS A 4 54.11 14.35 -16.61
CA LYS A 4 53.64 15.34 -15.61
C LYS A 4 52.76 16.44 -16.19
N LYS A 5 52.88 16.75 -17.49
CA LYS A 5 52.03 17.77 -18.14
C LYS A 5 50.61 17.29 -18.43
N ASN A 6 50.37 15.97 -18.47
CA ASN A 6 49.06 15.41 -18.81
C ASN A 6 48.17 15.25 -17.57
N GLU A 7 48.75 15.01 -16.39
CA GLU A 7 48.00 14.93 -15.12
C GLU A 7 47.40 16.27 -14.70
N LEU A 8 48.10 17.39 -14.89
CA LEU A 8 47.61 18.73 -14.54
C LEU A 8 46.34 19.13 -15.31
N LYS A 9 46.11 18.58 -16.51
CA LYS A 9 44.89 18.86 -17.29
C LYS A 9 43.66 18.11 -16.78
N ARG A 10 43.82 17.05 -15.98
CA ARG A 10 42.70 16.27 -15.42
C ARG A 10 41.98 16.96 -14.26
N TYR A 11 42.56 18.00 -13.68
CA TYR A 11 42.04 18.65 -12.46
C TYR A 11 41.34 19.98 -12.71
N ASN A 12 41.23 20.42 -13.97
CA ASN A 12 40.41 21.56 -14.36
C ASN A 12 38.99 21.09 -14.64
N TYR A 13 38.22 20.84 -13.59
CA TYR A 13 36.77 20.80 -13.70
C TYR A 13 36.25 22.24 -13.72
N ILE A 14 35.28 22.49 -14.60
CA ILE A 14 34.71 23.80 -14.93
C ILE A 14 34.48 24.63 -13.65
N GLY A 15 35.25 25.70 -13.48
CA GLY A 15 35.06 26.70 -12.43
C GLY A 15 35.80 26.51 -11.10
N PHE A 16 36.47 25.37 -10.86
CA PHE A 16 37.20 25.15 -9.60
C PHE A 16 38.64 24.70 -9.86
N GLN A 17 39.61 25.52 -9.43
CA GLN A 17 41.01 25.10 -9.38
C GLN A 17 41.19 24.11 -8.22
N VAL A 18 41.16 22.82 -8.54
CA VAL A 18 41.49 21.78 -7.56
C VAL A 18 43.00 21.81 -7.39
N PHE A 19 43.49 22.27 -6.23
CA PHE A 19 44.91 22.23 -5.90
C PHE A 19 45.31 20.77 -5.61
N PRO A 20 46.13 20.13 -6.46
CA PRO A 20 46.59 18.77 -6.21
C PRO A 20 47.72 18.82 -5.18
N GLY A 21 47.36 18.61 -3.93
CA GLY A 21 48.29 18.47 -2.81
C GLY A 21 47.58 17.78 -1.64
N GLU A 22 48.33 17.08 -0.80
CA GLU A 22 47.79 16.62 0.48
C GLU A 22 47.24 17.85 1.23
N PRO A 23 45.99 17.81 1.70
CA PRO A 23 45.43 18.93 2.42
C PRO A 23 46.33 19.22 3.61
N LYS A 24 46.90 20.43 3.64
CA LYS A 24 47.62 20.90 4.83
C LYS A 24 46.68 20.76 6.01
N GLU A 25 47.20 20.30 7.14
CA GLU A 25 46.43 20.25 8.38
C GLU A 25 45.77 21.61 8.60
N PHE A 26 44.45 21.61 8.55
CA PHE A 26 43.62 22.82 8.64
C PHE A 26 43.74 23.45 10.04
N TRP A 27 44.04 22.63 11.04
CA TRP A 27 44.12 22.99 12.43
C TRP A 27 45.54 23.41 12.78
N LYS A 28 45.68 24.52 13.51
CA LYS A 28 47.00 24.97 13.96
C LYS A 28 47.49 24.14 15.14
N ASN A 29 46.57 23.62 15.96
CA ASN A 29 46.84 22.84 17.17
C ASN A 29 45.75 21.77 17.40
N ALA A 30 46.10 20.68 18.10
CA ALA A 30 45.17 19.60 18.44
C ALA A 30 43.99 20.04 19.35
N GLU A 31 44.16 21.11 20.13
CA GLU A 31 43.10 21.69 20.96
C GLU A 31 42.01 22.38 20.13
N GLU A 32 42.40 23.02 19.01
CA GLU A 32 41.48 23.70 18.10
C GLU A 32 40.58 22.67 17.39
N GLU A 33 41.16 21.54 16.98
CA GLU A 33 40.43 20.42 16.41
C GLU A 33 39.42 19.83 17.40
N LYS A 34 39.81 19.67 18.68
CA LYS A 34 38.93 19.11 19.70
C LYS A 34 37.78 20.06 20.03
N ALA A 35 38.05 21.36 20.18
CA ALA A 35 37.03 22.38 20.40
C ALA A 35 36.04 22.47 19.23
N PHE A 36 36.52 22.36 18.00
CA PHE A 36 35.67 22.34 16.82
C PHE A 36 34.80 21.06 16.73
N LYS A 37 35.36 19.89 17.07
CA LYS A 37 34.61 18.63 17.14
C LYS A 37 33.55 18.65 18.26
N GLU A 38 33.80 19.34 19.37
CA GLU A 38 32.80 19.54 20.43
C GLU A 38 31.71 20.51 19.99
N LYS A 39 32.06 21.65 19.37
CA LYS A 39 31.07 22.55 18.74
C LYS A 39 30.20 21.85 17.71
N LEU A 40 30.79 21.01 16.85
CA LEU A 40 30.03 20.21 15.88
C LEU A 40 29.12 19.18 16.55
N LYS A 41 29.47 18.63 17.70
CA LYS A 41 28.58 17.71 18.44
C LYS A 41 27.41 18.45 19.09
N GLU A 42 27.64 19.69 19.53
CA GLU A 42 26.58 20.56 20.07
C GLU A 42 25.69 21.11 18.95
N GLU A 43 26.25 21.58 17.84
CA GLU A 43 25.52 22.05 16.67
C GLU A 43 24.80 20.90 15.93
N ASN A 44 25.38 19.70 15.82
CA ASN A 44 24.67 18.54 15.23
C ASN A 44 23.50 18.05 16.09
N ARG A 45 23.36 18.48 17.35
CA ARG A 45 22.12 18.27 18.11
C ARG A 45 21.00 19.22 17.67
N GLY A 46 21.31 20.34 17.01
CA GLY A 46 20.37 21.35 16.50
C GLY A 46 20.21 21.39 14.97
N LEU A 47 21.23 21.02 14.20
CA LEU A 47 21.26 21.08 12.72
C LEU A 47 20.35 20.05 12.01
N ALA A 48 19.64 19.22 12.76
CA ALA A 48 18.50 18.48 12.20
C ALA A 48 17.34 19.41 11.80
N PHE A 49 17.27 20.64 12.35
CA PHE A 49 16.18 21.58 12.08
C PHE A 49 16.35 22.41 10.80
N GLU A 50 17.57 22.71 10.36
CA GLU A 50 17.79 23.67 9.25
C GLU A 50 17.68 23.08 7.84
N ARG A 51 17.40 21.77 7.70
CA ARG A 51 17.14 21.13 6.40
C ARG A 51 15.65 20.92 6.08
N GLU A 52 14.75 21.23 7.00
CA GLU A 52 13.30 21.10 6.76
C GLU A 52 12.72 22.25 5.91
N ASP A 53 13.42 23.40 5.82
CA ASP A 53 12.96 24.60 5.09
C ASP A 53 13.77 24.92 3.82
N SER A 54 14.64 24.02 3.35
CA SER A 54 15.26 24.18 2.04
C SER A 54 14.20 24.04 0.95
N ALA A 55 14.12 24.99 0.02
CA ALA A 55 13.20 24.92 -1.13
C ALA A 55 13.42 23.67 -2.02
N LEU A 56 14.56 22.98 -1.88
CA LEU A 56 14.86 21.67 -2.48
C LEU A 56 14.26 20.47 -1.71
N HIS A 57 13.65 20.71 -0.55
CA HIS A 57 13.02 19.74 0.34
C HIS A 57 11.57 20.15 0.63
N SER A 58 10.84 20.61 -0.38
CA SER A 58 9.38 20.75 -0.28
C SER A 58 8.77 19.43 0.18
N ALA A 59 7.84 19.47 1.15
CA ALA A 59 7.12 18.31 1.65
C ALA A 59 6.63 17.44 0.48
N VAL A 60 7.31 16.32 0.26
CA VAL A 60 7.18 15.49 -0.96
C VAL A 60 5.81 14.82 -1.05
N LEU A 61 5.09 14.74 0.07
CA LEU A 61 3.69 14.39 0.12
C LEU A 61 2.92 15.56 0.74
N SER A 62 1.96 16.12 0.03
CA SER A 62 1.12 17.17 0.60
C SER A 62 0.35 16.62 1.80
N LYS A 63 0.04 17.48 2.78
CA LYS A 63 -0.79 17.06 3.93
C LYS A 63 -2.14 16.49 3.45
N MET A 64 -2.69 17.06 2.38
CA MET A 64 -3.94 16.62 1.78
C MET A 64 -3.83 15.22 1.18
N GLU A 65 -2.82 14.95 0.36
CA GLU A 65 -2.50 13.61 -0.16
C GLU A 65 -2.41 12.59 0.96
N ARG A 66 -1.62 12.90 2.00
CA ARG A 66 -1.46 12.02 3.15
C ARG A 66 -2.79 11.70 3.83
N THR A 67 -3.64 12.70 4.02
CA THR A 67 -4.98 12.53 4.60
C THR A 67 -5.87 11.66 3.71
N ILE A 68 -5.85 11.86 2.39
CA ILE A 68 -6.62 11.05 1.44
C ILE A 68 -6.18 9.58 1.50
N MET A 69 -4.87 9.31 1.52
CA MET A 69 -4.34 7.95 1.62
C MET A 69 -4.63 7.29 2.96
N LEU A 70 -4.53 8.03 4.06
CA LEU A 70 -4.93 7.52 5.38
C LEU A 70 -6.42 7.20 5.41
N GLY A 71 -7.25 8.02 4.75
CA GLY A 71 -8.67 7.75 4.52
C GLY A 71 -8.88 6.45 3.76
N GLY A 72 -8.20 6.27 2.63
CA GLY A 72 -8.26 5.03 1.84
C GLY A 72 -7.85 3.78 2.66
N ALA A 73 -6.75 3.88 3.41
CA ALA A 73 -6.30 2.82 4.31
C ALA A 73 -7.36 2.50 5.37
N ALA A 74 -7.91 3.52 6.02
CA ALA A 74 -8.97 3.35 7.01
C ALA A 74 -10.22 2.69 6.41
N LEU A 75 -10.62 3.06 5.19
CA LEU A 75 -11.75 2.41 4.48
C LEU A 75 -11.50 0.91 4.29
N THR A 76 -10.29 0.52 3.84
CA THR A 76 -9.97 -0.91 3.65
C THR A 76 -9.94 -1.70 4.96
N ILE A 77 -9.58 -1.06 6.08
CA ILE A 77 -9.60 -1.69 7.42
C ILE A 77 -11.04 -1.80 7.91
N LEU A 78 -11.84 -0.74 7.78
CA LEU A 78 -13.25 -0.72 8.22
C LEU A 78 -14.10 -1.72 7.42
N ALA A 79 -13.80 -1.91 6.14
CA ALA A 79 -14.45 -2.89 5.29
C ALA A 79 -14.38 -4.33 5.85
N LEU A 80 -13.41 -4.63 6.72
CA LEU A 80 -13.32 -5.93 7.41
C LEU A 80 -14.52 -6.23 8.31
N PHE A 81 -15.05 -5.18 8.95
CA PHE A 81 -16.12 -5.29 9.95
C PHE A 81 -17.51 -5.12 9.36
N LEU A 82 -17.57 -4.71 8.09
CA LEU A 82 -18.82 -4.47 7.40
C LEU A 82 -19.25 -5.72 6.63
N PRO A 83 -20.56 -5.87 6.36
CA PRO A 83 -21.04 -6.96 5.54
C PRO A 83 -20.49 -6.82 4.12
N TRP A 84 -19.95 -7.91 3.60
CA TRP A 84 -19.51 -8.02 2.21
C TRP A 84 -20.62 -8.54 1.33
N PHE A 85 -21.48 -9.40 1.88
CA PHE A 85 -22.65 -9.93 1.20
C PHE A 85 -23.90 -9.74 2.05
N SER A 86 -25.00 -9.41 1.39
CA SER A 86 -26.34 -9.32 1.99
C SER A 86 -27.30 -10.15 1.15
N LEU A 87 -27.91 -11.15 1.77
CA LEU A 87 -28.93 -12.01 1.18
C LEU A 87 -30.26 -11.76 1.86
N ALA A 88 -31.34 -11.69 1.09
CA ALA A 88 -32.70 -11.68 1.63
C ALA A 88 -33.34 -13.04 1.35
N SER A 89 -33.70 -13.78 2.39
CA SER A 89 -34.46 -15.04 2.25
C SER A 89 -35.60 -15.07 3.25
N GLY A 90 -36.81 -15.39 2.77
CA GLY A 90 -37.99 -15.55 3.62
C GLY A 90 -38.32 -14.32 4.49
N GLY A 91 -38.07 -13.12 3.98
CA GLY A 91 -38.28 -11.86 4.71
C GLY A 91 -37.21 -11.53 5.76
N LYS A 92 -36.15 -12.34 5.89
CA LYS A 92 -35.01 -12.07 6.77
C LYS A 92 -33.79 -11.62 5.96
N HIS A 93 -33.12 -10.57 6.43
CA HIS A 93 -31.84 -10.13 5.90
C HIS A 93 -30.69 -10.87 6.60
N LEU A 94 -29.95 -11.66 5.84
CA LEU A 94 -28.73 -12.32 6.27
C LEU A 94 -27.53 -11.52 5.75
N SER A 95 -26.66 -11.07 6.65
CA SER A 95 -25.48 -10.29 6.31
C SER A 95 -24.22 -11.04 6.70
N TYR A 96 -23.34 -11.26 5.73
CA TYR A 96 -22.09 -11.98 5.92
C TYR A 96 -20.92 -10.99 5.81
N GLY A 97 -20.28 -10.70 6.95
CA GLY A 97 -18.93 -10.11 6.99
C GLY A 97 -17.85 -11.20 7.04
N LEU A 98 -16.57 -10.83 7.13
CA LEU A 98 -15.48 -11.82 7.20
C LEU A 98 -15.69 -12.83 8.33
N LEU A 99 -16.05 -12.36 9.53
CA LEU A 99 -16.27 -13.26 10.68
C LEU A 99 -17.44 -14.21 10.45
N GLY A 100 -18.51 -13.75 9.80
CA GLY A 100 -19.62 -14.61 9.40
C GLY A 100 -19.22 -15.62 8.32
N PHE A 101 -18.36 -15.20 7.39
CA PHE A 101 -17.82 -16.05 6.33
C PHE A 101 -16.88 -17.13 6.90
N LEU A 102 -16.00 -16.76 7.85
CA LEU A 102 -15.13 -17.70 8.58
C LEU A 102 -15.92 -18.63 9.51
N GLY A 103 -16.95 -18.12 10.19
CA GLY A 103 -17.87 -18.95 10.97
C GLY A 103 -18.62 -19.97 10.11
N GLY A 104 -18.74 -19.70 8.81
CA GLY A 104 -19.29 -20.59 7.80
C GLY A 104 -18.27 -21.52 7.13
N ILE A 105 -17.04 -21.68 7.62
CA ILE A 105 -16.02 -22.53 6.98
C ILE A 105 -16.50 -23.97 6.74
N SER A 106 -17.29 -24.54 7.66
CA SER A 106 -17.89 -25.87 7.49
C SER A 106 -18.76 -25.94 6.23
N PHE A 107 -19.46 -24.85 5.93
CA PHE A 107 -20.26 -24.69 4.72
C PHE A 107 -19.39 -24.42 3.49
N LEU A 108 -18.36 -23.57 3.59
CA LEU A 108 -17.39 -23.36 2.50
C LEU A 108 -16.69 -24.67 2.09
N GLY A 109 -16.42 -25.55 3.06
CA GLY A 109 -15.90 -26.90 2.83
C GLY A 109 -16.88 -27.79 2.06
N SER A 110 -18.19 -27.64 2.29
CA SER A 110 -19.22 -28.33 1.51
C SER A 110 -19.33 -27.80 0.08
N LEU A 111 -19.11 -26.50 -0.15
CA LEU A 111 -19.06 -25.91 -1.51
C LEU A 111 -17.88 -26.44 -2.32
N GLY A 112 -16.72 -26.63 -1.69
CA GLY A 112 -15.55 -27.22 -2.34
C GLY A 112 -15.75 -28.68 -2.79
N ALA A 113 -16.67 -29.41 -2.16
CA ALA A 113 -17.01 -30.79 -2.52
C ALA A 113 -18.04 -30.88 -3.66
N TRP A 114 -18.69 -29.77 -4.04
CA TRP A 114 -19.85 -29.77 -4.92
C TRP A 114 -19.59 -29.13 -6.30
N GLY A 115 -18.43 -28.50 -6.51
CA GLY A 115 -18.27 -27.54 -7.61
C GLY A 115 -17.76 -28.09 -8.94
N THR A 116 -18.31 -27.49 -10.00
CA THR A 116 -17.97 -27.61 -11.44
C THR A 116 -16.56 -27.11 -11.81
N GLY A 117 -15.64 -27.05 -10.84
CA GLY A 117 -14.24 -26.64 -11.00
C GLY A 117 -13.95 -25.15 -10.76
N LEU A 118 -14.90 -24.24 -11.04
CA LEU A 118 -14.68 -22.78 -10.94
C LEU A 118 -15.11 -22.15 -9.61
N GLU A 119 -16.03 -22.78 -8.88
CA GLU A 119 -16.57 -22.27 -7.61
C GLU A 119 -15.51 -22.17 -6.51
N LEU A 120 -14.67 -23.20 -6.37
CA LEU A 120 -13.61 -23.24 -5.37
C LEU A 120 -12.55 -22.15 -5.61
N PRO A 121 -12.00 -21.96 -6.83
CA PRO A 121 -11.15 -20.82 -7.15
C PRO A 121 -11.80 -19.46 -6.86
N ALA A 122 -13.07 -19.27 -7.22
CA ALA A 122 -13.78 -18.01 -6.97
C ALA A 122 -13.90 -17.71 -5.47
N LEU A 123 -14.21 -18.72 -4.66
CA LEU A 123 -14.28 -18.61 -3.20
C LEU A 123 -12.91 -18.29 -2.59
N ILE A 124 -11.84 -18.95 -3.05
CA ILE A 124 -10.46 -18.68 -2.61
C ILE A 124 -10.07 -17.23 -2.94
N VAL A 125 -10.39 -16.75 -4.14
CA VAL A 125 -10.10 -15.36 -4.56
C VAL A 125 -10.87 -14.36 -3.70
N MET A 126 -12.16 -14.60 -3.45
CA MET A 126 -12.97 -13.72 -2.59
C MET A 126 -12.45 -13.71 -1.15
N LEU A 127 -12.15 -14.86 -0.56
CA LEU A 127 -11.60 -14.94 0.79
C LEU A 127 -10.21 -14.28 0.88
N GLY A 128 -9.38 -14.50 -0.13
CA GLY A 128 -8.09 -13.84 -0.27
C GLY A 128 -8.25 -12.31 -0.33
N LEU A 129 -9.21 -11.82 -1.11
CA LEU A 129 -9.52 -10.39 -1.20
C LEU A 129 -9.98 -9.83 0.15
N MET A 130 -10.85 -10.54 0.89
CA MET A 130 -11.32 -10.12 2.22
C MET A 130 -10.20 -10.05 3.26
N LEU A 131 -9.20 -10.93 3.20
CA LEU A 131 -8.09 -10.99 4.16
C LEU A 131 -6.93 -10.06 3.78
N ILE A 132 -6.52 -10.07 2.52
CA ILE A 132 -5.34 -9.34 2.06
C ILE A 132 -5.58 -7.82 2.13
N THR A 133 -6.77 -7.36 1.75
CA THR A 133 -7.07 -5.92 1.70
C THR A 133 -6.90 -5.21 3.06
N PRO A 134 -7.53 -5.65 4.16
CA PRO A 134 -7.36 -4.99 5.45
C PRO A 134 -5.93 -5.12 5.98
N LEU A 135 -5.24 -6.24 5.72
CA LEU A 135 -3.82 -6.41 6.09
C LEU A 135 -2.93 -5.40 5.36
N LEU A 136 -3.16 -5.19 4.06
CA LEU A 136 -2.50 -4.13 3.30
C LEU A 136 -2.86 -2.74 3.84
N GLY A 137 -4.13 -2.50 4.21
CA GLY A 137 -4.57 -1.29 4.88
C GLY A 137 -3.78 -0.98 6.15
N ILE A 138 -3.67 -1.96 7.06
CA ILE A 138 -2.91 -1.83 8.32
C ILE A 138 -1.42 -1.56 8.03
N TYR A 139 -0.84 -2.33 7.11
CA TYR A 139 0.56 -2.17 6.73
C TYR A 139 0.82 -0.78 6.12
N TYR A 140 -0.06 -0.31 5.24
CA TYR A 140 0.04 0.99 4.61
C TYR A 140 -0.13 2.14 5.61
N PHE A 141 -1.09 2.02 6.53
CA PHE A 141 -1.27 2.95 7.64
C PHE A 141 0.00 3.08 8.47
N LYS A 142 0.65 1.94 8.81
CA LYS A 142 1.93 1.93 9.53
C LYS A 142 3.05 2.61 8.73
N VAL A 143 3.09 2.43 7.41
CA VAL A 143 4.09 3.08 6.55
C VAL A 143 3.87 4.59 6.48
N LEU A 144 2.63 5.05 6.32
CA LEU A 144 2.29 6.47 6.28
C LEU A 144 2.50 7.18 7.62
N MET A 145 2.34 6.48 8.75
CA MET A 145 2.58 7.02 10.09
C MET A 145 4.03 6.86 10.56
N GLY A 146 4.82 6.06 9.85
CA GLY A 146 6.21 5.80 10.17
C GLY A 146 7.08 7.03 9.98
N LYS A 147 8.03 7.23 10.91
CA LYS A 147 9.12 8.20 10.72
C LYS A 147 10.18 7.55 9.82
N ALA A 148 10.46 8.16 8.68
CA ALA A 148 11.64 7.81 7.88
C ALA A 148 12.79 8.74 8.23
N ARG A 149 14.01 8.23 8.15
CA ARG A 149 15.23 9.01 8.39
C ARG A 149 15.58 9.93 7.21
N ASP A 150 15.02 9.64 6.04
CA ASP A 150 15.28 10.30 4.77
C ASP A 150 13.99 10.33 3.93
N THR A 151 13.75 11.47 3.29
CA THR A 151 12.53 11.78 2.52
C THR A 151 12.41 10.90 1.28
N ASP A 152 13.52 10.65 0.58
CA ASP A 152 13.54 9.79 -0.62
C ASP A 152 13.21 8.34 -0.26
N SER A 153 13.79 7.89 0.85
CA SER A 153 13.55 6.55 1.39
C SER A 153 12.10 6.37 1.85
N TYR A 154 11.49 7.40 2.46
CA TYR A 154 10.06 7.41 2.80
C TYR A 154 9.20 7.20 1.55
N TYR A 155 9.48 8.01 0.53
CA TYR A 155 8.67 8.05 -0.68
C TYR A 155 8.74 6.77 -1.49
N LYS A 156 9.94 6.22 -1.68
CA LYS A 156 10.13 4.91 -2.30
C LYS A 156 9.34 3.83 -1.57
N LYS A 157 9.28 3.91 -0.23
CA LYS A 157 8.51 2.97 0.58
C LYS A 157 7.00 3.17 0.38
N VAL A 158 6.49 4.39 0.47
CA VAL A 158 5.07 4.69 0.22
C VAL A 158 4.65 4.23 -1.18
N LYS A 159 5.42 4.59 -2.22
CA LYS A 159 5.18 4.16 -3.62
C LYS A 159 5.15 2.64 -3.76
N SER A 160 6.14 1.96 -3.15
CA SER A 160 6.22 0.50 -3.19
C SER A 160 5.00 -0.16 -2.54
N VAL A 161 4.54 0.34 -1.39
CA VAL A 161 3.36 -0.20 -0.72
C VAL A 161 2.06 0.17 -1.45
N SER A 162 1.95 1.38 -2.02
CA SER A 162 0.81 1.76 -2.86
C SER A 162 0.62 0.83 -4.05
N ARG A 163 1.72 0.33 -4.66
CA ARG A 163 1.64 -0.67 -5.74
C ARG A 163 1.02 -1.99 -5.28
N LEU A 164 1.13 -2.34 -4.00
CA LEU A 164 0.51 -3.56 -3.49
C LEU A 164 -1.02 -3.48 -3.51
N PHE A 165 -1.62 -2.28 -3.53
CA PHE A 165 -3.08 -2.13 -3.68
C PHE A 165 -3.59 -2.45 -5.09
N TYR A 166 -2.72 -2.65 -6.07
CA TYR A 166 -3.15 -3.26 -7.34
C TYR A 166 -3.58 -4.72 -7.16
N ILE A 167 -3.06 -5.43 -6.15
CA ILE A 167 -3.44 -6.82 -5.87
C ILE A 167 -4.96 -6.93 -5.58
N PRO A 168 -5.54 -6.23 -4.59
CA PRO A 168 -6.98 -6.31 -4.35
C PRO A 168 -7.82 -5.79 -5.53
N ILE A 169 -7.34 -4.80 -6.31
CA ILE A 169 -8.02 -4.36 -7.53
C ILE A 169 -8.09 -5.49 -8.56
N ILE A 170 -6.96 -6.15 -8.83
CA ILE A 170 -6.88 -7.29 -9.76
C ILE A 170 -7.74 -8.45 -9.28
N LEU A 171 -7.68 -8.80 -7.99
CA LEU A 171 -8.53 -9.85 -7.41
C LEU A 171 -10.02 -9.50 -7.51
N THR A 172 -10.39 -8.22 -7.40
CA THR A 172 -11.76 -7.76 -7.63
C THR A 172 -12.17 -8.00 -9.09
N VAL A 173 -11.31 -7.64 -10.06
CA VAL A 173 -11.56 -7.90 -11.48
C VAL A 173 -11.69 -9.40 -11.76
N ILE A 174 -10.81 -10.23 -11.20
CA ILE A 174 -10.90 -11.70 -11.33
C ILE A 174 -12.20 -12.23 -10.75
N THR A 175 -12.64 -11.70 -9.60
CA THR A 175 -13.94 -12.06 -8.99
C THR A 175 -15.08 -11.76 -9.96
N LEU A 176 -15.09 -10.57 -10.57
CA LEU A 176 -16.09 -10.19 -11.57
C LEU A 176 -16.04 -11.10 -12.80
N LEU A 177 -14.86 -11.49 -13.27
CA LEU A 177 -14.71 -12.44 -14.38
C LEU A 177 -15.27 -13.82 -14.04
N PHE A 178 -15.05 -14.33 -12.82
CA PHE A 178 -15.66 -15.60 -12.40
C PHE A 178 -17.19 -15.50 -12.36
N THR A 179 -17.73 -14.38 -11.86
CA THR A 179 -19.18 -14.15 -11.86
C THR A 179 -19.74 -13.98 -13.27
N ALA A 180 -18.92 -13.57 -14.25
CA ALA A 180 -19.34 -13.41 -15.64
C ALA A 180 -19.60 -14.76 -16.33
N VAL A 181 -18.84 -15.79 -15.96
CA VAL A 181 -18.98 -17.13 -16.54
C VAL A 181 -20.31 -17.77 -16.12
N GLY A 182 -20.80 -17.42 -14.93
CA GLY A 182 -22.01 -18.02 -14.35
C GLY A 182 -21.73 -19.42 -13.82
N PHE A 183 -22.06 -19.65 -12.56
CA PHE A 183 -21.99 -20.98 -11.94
C PHE A 183 -23.21 -21.19 -11.05
N PRO A 184 -23.63 -22.44 -10.76
CA PRO A 184 -24.79 -22.68 -9.91
C PRO A 184 -24.62 -22.00 -8.55
N MET A 185 -25.70 -21.38 -8.06
CA MET A 185 -25.67 -20.62 -6.80
C MET A 185 -25.25 -21.54 -5.64
N PRO A 186 -24.13 -21.24 -4.94
CA PRO A 186 -23.69 -22.07 -3.83
C PRO A 186 -24.68 -22.03 -2.64
N PHE A 187 -25.61 -21.08 -2.65
CA PHE A 187 -26.50 -20.79 -1.52
C PHE A 187 -27.83 -21.54 -1.53
N GLY A 188 -28.12 -22.39 -2.53
CA GLY A 188 -29.40 -23.14 -2.61
C GLY A 188 -29.70 -23.97 -1.35
N ASN A 189 -28.68 -24.54 -0.70
CA ASN A 189 -28.83 -25.29 0.55
C ASN A 189 -29.07 -24.44 1.80
N LEU A 190 -28.89 -23.11 1.72
CA LEU A 190 -29.19 -22.20 2.83
C LEU A 190 -30.68 -21.83 2.89
N GLY A 191 -31.53 -22.48 2.09
CA GLY A 191 -32.93 -22.13 1.95
C GLY A 191 -33.12 -20.73 1.37
N VAL A 192 -32.11 -20.21 0.67
CA VAL A 192 -32.24 -19.01 -0.15
C VAL A 192 -32.82 -19.48 -1.47
N GLU A 193 -34.03 -19.02 -1.81
CA GLU A 193 -34.62 -19.29 -3.11
C GLU A 193 -33.60 -18.89 -4.19
N GLU A 194 -33.39 -19.76 -5.17
CA GLU A 194 -32.53 -19.47 -6.32
C GLU A 194 -33.12 -18.28 -7.08
N ILE A 195 -32.67 -17.07 -6.73
CA ILE A 195 -33.17 -15.80 -7.30
C ILE A 195 -33.03 -15.79 -8.83
N ALA A 196 -32.03 -16.52 -9.34
CA ALA A 196 -31.86 -16.91 -10.72
C ALA A 196 -31.02 -18.18 -10.71
N GLY A 197 -31.33 -19.20 -11.52
CA GLY A 197 -30.66 -20.52 -11.52
C GLY A 197 -29.13 -20.51 -11.78
N SER A 198 -28.51 -19.34 -11.92
CA SER A 198 -27.06 -19.16 -11.99
C SER A 198 -26.62 -17.90 -11.24
N PHE A 199 -25.41 -17.94 -10.67
CA PHE A 199 -24.72 -16.82 -10.06
C PHE A 199 -23.97 -16.03 -11.12
N ASP A 200 -24.61 -15.00 -11.67
CA ASP A 200 -24.04 -14.10 -12.67
C ASP A 200 -23.51 -12.77 -12.05
N ILE A 201 -22.96 -11.87 -12.88
CA ILE A 201 -22.47 -10.56 -12.43
C ILE A 201 -23.58 -9.75 -11.73
N LEU A 202 -24.81 -9.78 -12.27
CA LEU A 202 -25.91 -9.01 -11.70
C LEU A 202 -26.31 -9.54 -10.34
N SER A 203 -26.38 -10.86 -10.18
CA SER A 203 -26.59 -11.54 -8.91
C SER A 203 -25.50 -11.17 -7.93
N PHE A 204 -24.23 -11.25 -8.32
CA PHE A 204 -23.09 -10.83 -7.48
C PHE A 204 -23.23 -9.37 -7.02
N LEU A 205 -23.49 -8.43 -7.93
CA LEU A 205 -23.64 -7.02 -7.59
C LEU A 205 -24.88 -6.74 -6.74
N SER A 206 -25.95 -7.52 -6.89
CA SER A 206 -27.15 -7.39 -6.07
C SER A 206 -26.95 -7.85 -4.62
N ILE A 207 -26.08 -8.84 -4.41
CA ILE A 207 -25.76 -9.36 -3.09
C ILE A 207 -24.53 -8.67 -2.48
N ALA A 208 -23.68 -8.06 -3.29
CA ALA A 208 -22.53 -7.29 -2.83
C ALA A 208 -23.00 -6.15 -1.94
N SER A 209 -22.39 -6.05 -0.76
CA SER A 209 -22.73 -5.06 0.24
C SER A 209 -21.61 -4.04 0.42
N ILE A 210 -21.81 -3.10 1.34
CA ILE A 210 -20.95 -1.93 1.52
C ILE A 210 -19.48 -2.29 1.77
N GLY A 211 -19.19 -3.43 2.43
CA GLY A 211 -17.83 -3.89 2.68
C GLY A 211 -17.03 -4.09 1.39
N PHE A 212 -17.64 -4.75 0.39
CA PHE A 212 -16.99 -4.99 -0.91
C PHE A 212 -16.66 -3.67 -1.63
N TYR A 213 -17.62 -2.74 -1.69
CA TYR A 213 -17.43 -1.45 -2.36
C TYR A 213 -16.41 -0.57 -1.65
N LEU A 214 -16.38 -0.57 -0.31
CA LEU A 214 -15.36 0.17 0.44
C LEU A 214 -13.97 -0.42 0.27
N THR A 215 -13.85 -1.74 0.15
CA THR A 215 -12.57 -2.39 -0.19
C THR A 215 -12.08 -1.94 -1.55
N LEU A 216 -12.94 -1.94 -2.58
CA LEU A 216 -12.56 -1.48 -3.92
C LEU A 216 -12.19 0.00 -3.91
N ALA A 217 -13.03 0.86 -3.34
CA ALA A 217 -12.79 2.30 -3.27
C ALA A 217 -11.51 2.65 -2.51
N GLY A 218 -11.31 2.04 -1.33
CA GLY A 218 -10.10 2.22 -0.54
C GLY A 218 -8.84 1.73 -1.25
N SER A 219 -8.93 0.61 -1.98
CA SER A 219 -7.82 0.10 -2.78
C SER A 219 -7.45 1.03 -3.94
N VAL A 220 -8.45 1.56 -4.65
CA VAL A 220 -8.23 2.55 -5.72
C VAL A 220 -7.54 3.79 -5.15
N ILE A 221 -8.07 4.38 -4.07
CA ILE A 221 -7.47 5.56 -3.43
C ILE A 221 -6.01 5.31 -3.04
N CYS A 222 -5.71 4.19 -2.38
CA CYS A 222 -4.35 3.85 -1.96
C CYS A 222 -3.38 3.57 -3.12
N SER A 223 -3.91 3.15 -4.29
CA SER A 223 -3.14 2.89 -5.50
C SER A 223 -2.77 4.15 -6.29
N LEU A 224 -3.48 5.28 -6.11
CA LEU A 224 -3.26 6.50 -6.90
C LEU A 224 -1.82 7.02 -6.83
N MET A 225 -1.17 6.93 -5.66
CA MET A 225 0.24 7.30 -5.52
C MET A 225 1.22 6.47 -6.34
N ALA A 226 0.82 5.27 -6.75
CA ALA A 226 1.65 4.46 -7.63
C ALA A 226 1.67 5.01 -9.06
N LEU A 227 0.71 5.85 -9.45
CA LEU A 227 0.55 6.41 -10.81
C LEU A 227 1.23 7.77 -11.00
N GLU A 228 1.32 8.59 -9.95
CA GLU A 228 1.82 9.98 -10.05
C GLU A 228 3.35 10.10 -10.23
N LEU A 229 4.06 8.99 -10.51
CA LEU A 229 5.52 8.87 -10.47
C LEU A 229 6.10 7.78 -11.38
#